data_AF-A0A258ETP2-F1
#
_entry.id   AF-A0A258ETP2-F1
#
_cell.length_a   1.000
_cell.length_b   1.000
_cell.length_c   1.000
_cell.angle_alpha   90.00
_cell.angle_beta   90.00
_cell.angle_gamma   90.00
#
_symmetry.space_group_name_H-M   'P 1'
#
loop_
_entity.id
_entity.type
_entity.pdbx_description
1 polymer ?
#
loop_
_entity_poly.entity_id
_entity_poly.type
_entity_poly.pdbx_seq_one_letter_code
_entity_poly.pdbx_strand_id
1 'polypeptide(L)'
;MRLAEAIHSPLGRGGLMAALLTAVAACDGGSIEALEGTKRYSGPDSVIATGRDAGTDDVRLKDGEAAIAYDPDGCQVWVIDDGVEGYSSPRFDPKTGLPVCDDKYPPGTVIGPYETESAPGPDRVPKVTGN
;
A
#
# COMPACT_ATOMS: atom_id res chain seq x y z
N MET A 1 -19.97 -29.22 -68.44
CA MET A 1 -20.93 -30.20 -67.87
C MET A 1 -21.14 -29.81 -66.42
N ARG A 2 -22.28 -29.18 -66.13
CA ARG A 2 -23.42 -29.73 -65.34
C ARG A 2 -23.06 -29.89 -63.85
N LEU A 3 -23.82 -29.38 -62.89
CA LEU A 3 -25.03 -28.56 -62.83
C LEU A 3 -25.03 -27.97 -61.41
N ALA A 4 -25.44 -26.72 -61.28
CA ALA A 4 -25.85 -26.14 -60.02
C ALA A 4 -27.11 -26.86 -59.49
N GLU A 5 -27.21 -27.04 -58.17
CA GLU A 5 -28.49 -27.00 -57.49
C GLU A 5 -28.42 -26.01 -56.33
N ALA A 6 -29.37 -25.09 -56.37
CA ALA A 6 -29.61 -24.08 -55.37
C ALA A 6 -30.77 -24.51 -54.47
N ILE A 7 -30.99 -23.69 -53.44
CA ILE A 7 -32.20 -23.48 -52.61
C ILE A 7 -32.58 -24.58 -51.59
N HIS A 8 -32.48 -24.24 -50.30
CA HIS A 8 -33.62 -23.85 -49.45
C HIS A 8 -33.13 -23.21 -48.14
N SER A 9 -33.57 -22.00 -47.85
CA SER A 9 -33.51 -21.38 -46.51
C SER A 9 -34.66 -21.90 -45.64
N PRO A 10 -34.51 -21.90 -44.31
CA PRO A 10 -35.31 -20.93 -43.56
C PRO A 10 -34.51 -20.21 -42.47
N LEU A 11 -34.89 -18.95 -42.28
CA LEU A 11 -34.48 -18.07 -41.19
C LEU A 11 -34.57 -18.77 -39.83
N GLY A 12 -33.42 -19.00 -39.18
CA GLY A 12 -33.34 -19.24 -37.75
C GLY A 12 -33.17 -17.92 -37.01
N ARG A 13 -34.27 -17.34 -36.55
CA ARG A 13 -34.29 -16.31 -35.49
C ARG A 13 -33.69 -16.94 -34.23
N GLY A 14 -32.56 -16.44 -33.74
CA GLY A 14 -32.06 -16.87 -32.44
C GLY A 14 -30.73 -16.25 -32.07
N GLY A 15 -30.79 -15.16 -31.30
CA GLY A 15 -29.71 -14.74 -30.42
C GLY A 15 -28.63 -13.87 -31.04
N LEU A 16 -28.83 -12.55 -30.97
CA LEU A 16 -27.71 -11.63 -30.73
C LEU A 16 -26.95 -12.15 -29.49
N MET A 17 -25.83 -12.84 -29.69
CA MET A 17 -24.77 -12.87 -28.70
C MET A 17 -23.76 -11.84 -29.14
N ALA A 18 -24.11 -10.57 -28.93
CA ALA A 18 -23.12 -9.51 -28.85
C ALA A 18 -22.25 -9.86 -27.65
N ALA A 19 -21.09 -10.47 -27.92
CA ALA A 19 -20.02 -10.54 -26.95
C ALA A 19 -19.58 -9.10 -26.67
N LEU A 20 -20.20 -8.46 -25.66
CA LEU A 20 -19.67 -7.26 -25.06
C LEU A 20 -18.36 -7.66 -24.38
N LEU A 21 -17.27 -7.62 -25.15
CA LEU A 21 -15.94 -7.42 -24.61
C LEU A 21 -15.95 -6.03 -23.98
N THR A 22 -16.22 -5.94 -22.69
CA THR A 22 -15.94 -4.74 -21.90
C THR A 22 -14.43 -4.54 -21.91
N ALA A 23 -13.95 -3.79 -22.90
CA ALA A 23 -12.62 -3.21 -22.89
C ALA A 23 -12.58 -2.24 -21.70
N VAL A 24 -11.95 -2.67 -20.60
CA VAL A 24 -11.58 -1.77 -19.52
C VAL A 24 -10.51 -0.84 -20.10
N ALA A 25 -10.91 0.39 -20.40
CA ALA A 25 -9.99 1.45 -20.71
C ALA A 25 -9.25 1.83 -19.42
N ALA A 26 -8.16 1.12 -19.13
CA ALA A 26 -7.17 1.55 -18.13
C ALA A 26 -6.29 2.63 -18.76
N CYS A 27 -6.79 3.86 -18.80
CA CYS A 27 -6.02 5.06 -19.14
C CYS A 27 -6.13 6.07 -18.01
N ASP A 28 -5.87 5.62 -16.79
CA ASP A 28 -5.22 6.34 -15.71
C ASP A 28 -4.67 5.27 -14.77
N GLY A 29 -3.40 5.38 -14.39
CA GLY A 29 -2.59 4.28 -13.85
C GLY A 29 -3.24 3.46 -12.74
N GLY A 30 -3.43 2.17 -13.03
CA GLY A 30 -3.32 1.06 -12.07
C GLY A 30 -4.24 1.12 -10.86
N SER A 31 -5.49 0.69 -11.03
CA SER A 31 -6.32 0.11 -9.98
C SER A 31 -5.67 -1.16 -9.41
N ILE A 32 -4.87 -0.99 -8.37
CA ILE A 32 -4.97 -1.86 -7.20
C ILE A 32 -6.02 -1.21 -6.32
N GLU A 33 -7.14 -1.91 -6.15
CA GLU A 33 -8.26 -1.56 -5.29
C GLU A 33 -7.76 -0.93 -3.99
N ALA A 34 -8.47 0.09 -3.51
CA ALA A 34 -8.27 0.63 -2.19
C ALA A 34 -8.25 -0.52 -1.17
N LEU A 35 -7.06 -0.87 -0.67
CA LEU A 35 -6.98 -1.59 0.60
C LEU A 35 -7.70 -0.68 1.59
N GLU A 36 -8.89 -1.11 2.04
CA GLU A 36 -9.78 -0.28 2.85
C GLU A 36 -9.00 0.23 4.06
N GLY A 37 -8.71 1.53 4.10
CA GLY A 37 -7.91 2.12 5.18
C GLY A 37 -6.54 2.67 4.77
N THR A 38 -6.10 2.51 3.52
CA THR A 38 -4.80 3.08 3.04
C THR A 38 -4.97 4.07 1.87
N LYS A 39 -3.99 4.95 1.69
CA LYS A 39 -3.82 5.87 0.55
C LYS A 39 -2.37 5.83 0.06
N ARG A 40 -2.08 6.28 -1.15
CA ARG A 40 -0.69 6.46 -1.60
C ARG A 40 -0.01 7.55 -0.75
N TYR A 41 1.26 7.39 -0.42
CA TYR A 41 2.06 8.47 0.14
C TYR A 41 1.95 9.74 -0.73
N SER A 42 1.61 10.87 -0.12
CA SER A 42 1.32 12.11 -0.83
C SER A 42 2.17 13.30 -0.36
N GLY A 43 3.25 13.03 0.37
CA GLY A 43 4.16 14.05 0.90
C GLY A 43 4.17 14.15 2.43
N PRO A 44 4.81 15.19 3.00
CA PRO A 44 5.16 15.30 4.42
C PRO A 44 3.99 15.23 5.40
N ASP A 45 2.79 15.63 4.98
CA ASP A 45 1.57 15.58 5.80
C ASP A 45 0.91 14.19 5.81
N SER A 46 1.53 13.20 5.16
CA SER A 46 1.07 11.81 5.21
C SER A 46 1.42 11.19 6.54
N VAL A 47 0.45 10.54 7.17
CA VAL A 47 0.71 9.71 8.34
C VAL A 47 1.26 8.38 7.87
N ILE A 48 2.57 8.23 7.93
CA ILE A 48 3.29 7.03 7.44
C ILE A 48 3.13 5.84 8.38
N ALA A 49 2.98 6.07 9.70
CA ALA A 49 2.88 5.01 10.68
C ALA A 49 1.84 5.29 11.76
N THR A 50 1.13 4.25 12.20
CA THR A 50 0.24 4.31 13.36
C THR A 50 0.40 3.07 14.24
N GLY A 51 -0.19 3.07 15.44
CA GLY A 51 -0.25 1.87 16.28
C GLY A 51 -1.36 0.89 15.90
N ARG A 52 -2.00 1.06 14.74
CA ARG A 52 -3.08 0.19 14.25
C ARG A 52 -2.70 -0.41 12.91
N ASP A 53 -2.93 -1.71 12.83
CA ASP A 53 -2.97 -2.50 11.61
C ASP A 53 -4.26 -2.14 10.83
N ALA A 54 -4.10 -1.43 9.72
CA ALA A 54 -5.03 -1.11 8.65
C ALA A 54 -4.86 -1.99 7.38
N GLY A 55 -3.97 -2.97 7.42
CA GLY A 55 -3.67 -3.92 6.37
C GLY A 55 -4.64 -5.09 6.42
N THR A 56 -4.51 -5.99 5.45
CA THR A 56 -5.39 -7.16 5.38
C THR A 56 -4.59 -8.46 5.29
N ASP A 57 -3.27 -8.37 5.48
CA ASP A 57 -2.40 -9.54 5.55
C ASP A 57 -2.00 -9.84 6.99
N ASP A 58 -1.64 -11.09 7.26
CA ASP A 58 -1.20 -11.54 8.59
C ASP A 58 0.34 -11.57 8.66
N VAL A 59 1.03 -10.77 7.84
CA VAL A 59 2.50 -10.78 7.79
C VAL A 59 3.04 -10.01 8.98
N ARG A 60 3.91 -10.67 9.76
CA ARG A 60 4.59 -9.99 10.85
C ARG A 60 5.76 -9.19 10.30
N LEU A 61 5.87 -7.96 10.80
CA LEU A 61 7.08 -7.18 10.75
C LEU A 61 8.28 -8.00 11.22
N LYS A 62 9.40 -7.89 10.51
CA LYS A 62 10.63 -8.57 10.88
C LYS A 62 11.34 -7.81 11.99
N ASP A 63 11.64 -8.52 13.08
CA ASP A 63 12.43 -7.98 14.17
C ASP A 63 13.80 -7.47 13.67
N GLY A 64 14.16 -6.26 14.08
CA GLY A 64 15.47 -5.66 13.77
C GLY A 64 15.55 -4.93 12.43
N GLU A 65 14.48 -4.89 11.64
CA GLU A 65 14.40 -4.13 10.39
C GLU A 65 13.68 -2.77 10.57
N ALA A 66 14.01 -2.02 11.63
CA ALA A 66 13.42 -0.71 11.89
C ALA A 66 14.46 0.42 11.73
N ALA A 67 14.04 1.53 11.15
CA ALA A 67 14.77 2.79 11.20
C ALA A 67 14.58 3.49 12.55
N ILE A 68 15.45 4.48 12.80
CA ILE A 68 15.32 5.39 13.95
C ILE A 68 14.92 6.76 13.42
N ALA A 69 13.79 7.29 13.87
CA ALA A 69 13.41 8.68 13.63
C ALA A 69 13.59 9.53 14.89
N TYR A 70 13.91 10.81 14.71
CA TYR A 70 13.98 11.82 15.77
C TYR A 70 12.69 12.63 15.77
N ASP A 71 11.94 12.57 16.86
CA ASP A 71 10.69 13.30 17.03
C ASP A 71 10.93 14.80 17.32
N PRO A 72 9.89 15.65 17.34
CA PRO A 72 10.01 17.08 17.66
C PRO A 72 10.61 17.39 19.03
N ASP A 73 10.56 16.44 19.97
CA ASP A 73 11.14 16.57 21.32
C ASP A 73 12.62 16.14 21.35
N GLY A 74 13.17 15.66 20.23
CA GLY A 74 14.55 15.16 20.13
C GLY A 74 14.72 13.72 20.64
N CYS A 75 13.62 13.01 20.85
CA CYS A 75 13.62 11.63 21.28
C CYS A 75 13.57 10.67 20.09
N GLN A 76 14.18 9.49 20.27
CA GLN A 76 14.25 8.47 19.24
C GLN A 76 12.99 7.60 19.26
N VAL A 77 12.44 7.35 18.08
CA VAL A 77 11.34 6.41 17.85
C VAL A 77 11.79 5.34 16.85
N TRP A 78 11.38 4.09 17.09
CA TRP A 78 11.45 3.06 16.07
C TRP A 78 10.36 3.33 15.04
N VAL A 79 10.71 3.22 13.76
CA VAL A 79 9.76 3.28 12.65
C VAL A 79 10.08 2.16 11.66
N ILE A 80 9.04 1.45 11.24
CA ILE A 80 9.11 0.40 10.24
C ILE A 80 7.84 0.46 9.39
N ASP A 81 7.94 0.15 8.11
CA ASP A 81 6.85 0.14 7.14
C ASP A 81 7.06 -1.04 6.18
N ASP A 82 6.03 -1.80 5.88
CA ASP A 82 6.11 -2.91 4.92
C ASP A 82 5.51 -2.58 3.55
N GLY A 83 5.26 -1.29 3.28
CA GLY A 83 4.76 -0.75 2.01
C GLY A 83 3.24 -0.68 1.93
N VAL A 84 2.55 -1.13 2.97
CA VAL A 84 1.11 -0.95 3.17
C VAL A 84 0.84 -0.27 4.51
N GLU A 85 1.66 -0.57 5.52
CA GLU A 85 1.43 -0.15 6.89
C GLU A 85 2.72 0.17 7.65
N GLY A 86 2.81 1.41 8.12
CA GLY A 86 3.85 1.79 9.07
C GLY A 86 3.46 1.57 10.53
N TYR A 87 4.43 1.12 11.32
CA TYR A 87 4.39 1.02 12.78
C TYR A 87 5.44 1.92 13.40
N SER A 88 5.11 2.50 14.56
CA SER A 88 6.06 3.30 15.33
C SER A 88 5.92 3.07 16.82
N SER A 89 7.05 3.09 17.54
CA SER A 89 7.05 3.07 19.00
C SER A 89 8.22 3.86 19.57
N PRO A 90 8.10 4.46 20.77
CA PRO A 90 9.24 5.10 21.42
C PRO A 90 10.38 4.10 21.66
N ARG A 91 11.62 4.53 21.44
CA ARG A 91 12.82 3.74 21.75
C ARG A 91 13.25 4.00 23.19
N PHE A 92 13.38 2.95 23.98
CA PHE A 92 13.80 3.03 25.37
C PHE A 92 15.21 2.49 25.58
N ASP A 93 15.96 3.10 26.49
CA ASP A 93 17.23 2.55 26.97
C ASP A 93 16.93 1.31 27.85
N PRO A 94 17.42 0.11 27.49
CA PRO A 94 17.14 -1.11 28.23
C PRO A 94 17.72 -1.11 29.66
N LYS A 95 18.66 -0.22 29.98
CA LYS A 95 19.24 -0.11 31.33
C LYS A 95 18.41 0.77 32.25
N THR A 96 17.90 1.89 31.73
CA THR A 96 17.22 2.91 32.54
C THR A 96 15.70 2.85 32.41
N GLY A 97 15.18 2.26 31.33
CA GLY A 97 13.76 2.28 30.98
C GLY A 97 13.26 3.64 30.51
N LEU A 98 14.13 4.64 30.37
CA LEU A 98 13.77 5.98 29.91
C LEU A 98 13.81 6.05 28.38
N PRO A 99 13.00 6.95 27.76
CA PRO A 99 13.14 7.25 26.34
C PRO A 99 14.57 7.66 26.01
N VAL A 100 15.08 7.21 24.86
CA VAL A 100 16.38 7.65 24.36
C VAL A 100 16.19 9.01 23.69
N CYS A 101 16.61 10.08 24.37
CA CYS A 101 16.62 11.42 23.81
C CYS A 101 18.05 11.93 23.80
N ASP A 102 18.58 12.20 22.60
CA ASP A 102 19.90 12.75 22.39
C ASP A 102 19.87 13.77 21.25
N ASP A 103 20.59 14.89 21.37
CA ASP A 103 20.64 15.93 20.33
C ASP A 103 21.62 15.57 19.19
N LYS A 104 21.76 14.27 18.89
CA LYS A 104 22.77 13.79 17.93
C LYS A 104 22.39 14.15 16.49
N TYR A 105 21.10 14.20 16.19
CA TYR A 105 20.54 14.60 14.90
C TYR A 105 19.33 15.53 15.11
N PRO A 106 19.05 16.45 14.17
CA PRO A 106 17.92 17.36 14.30
C PRO A 106 16.57 16.62 14.22
N PRO A 107 15.50 17.15 14.83
CA PRO A 107 14.14 16.63 14.67
C PRO A 107 13.73 16.45 13.21
N GLY A 108 13.00 15.37 12.93
CA GLY A 108 12.61 14.95 11.58
C GLY A 108 13.65 14.12 10.84
N THR A 109 14.82 13.85 11.45
CA THR A 109 15.81 12.93 10.87
C THR A 109 15.35 11.49 10.96
N VAL A 110 15.49 10.73 9.86
CA VAL A 110 15.30 9.27 9.82
C VAL A 110 16.64 8.60 9.47
N ILE A 111 17.02 7.58 10.24
CA ILE A 111 18.29 6.86 10.11
C ILE A 111 18.00 5.39 9.79
N GLY A 112 18.45 4.96 8.61
CA GLY A 112 18.26 3.59 8.13
C GLY A 112 17.04 3.46 7.20
N PRO A 113 16.89 2.30 6.54
CA PRO A 113 15.68 1.99 5.78
C PRO A 113 14.51 1.79 6.74
N TYR A 114 13.42 2.52 6.54
CA TYR A 114 12.18 2.29 7.27
C TYR A 114 11.25 1.34 6.52
N GLU A 115 11.36 1.24 5.19
CA GLU A 115 10.60 0.30 4.36
C GLU A 115 11.27 -1.07 4.31
N THR A 116 10.50 -2.15 4.46
CA THR A 116 11.00 -3.53 4.30
C THR A 116 11.12 -3.91 2.82
N GLU A 117 12.08 -4.77 2.49
CA GLU A 117 12.27 -5.27 1.12
C GLU A 117 11.08 -6.10 0.60
N SER A 118 10.22 -6.58 1.49
CA SER A 118 9.03 -7.38 1.16
C SER A 118 7.86 -6.57 0.59
N ALA A 119 7.97 -5.25 0.51
CA ALA A 119 6.89 -4.38 0.05
C ALA A 119 6.39 -4.77 -1.36
N PRO A 120 5.09 -5.05 -1.54
CA PRO A 120 4.54 -5.59 -2.79
C PRO A 120 4.35 -4.53 -3.89
N GLY A 121 4.70 -3.27 -3.66
CA GLY A 121 4.44 -2.19 -4.59
C GLY A 121 4.85 -0.80 -4.07
N PRO A 122 4.38 0.28 -4.71
CA PRO A 122 4.66 1.63 -4.26
C PRO A 122 3.99 1.92 -2.91
N ASP A 123 4.71 2.65 -2.06
CA ASP A 123 4.33 2.94 -0.69
C ASP A 123 2.89 3.46 -0.52
N ARG A 124 2.19 2.82 0.42
CA ARG A 124 0.84 3.15 0.86
C ARG A 124 0.86 3.37 2.36
N VAL A 125 0.16 4.43 2.76
CA VAL A 125 0.13 4.91 4.13
C VAL A 125 -1.30 4.89 4.65
N PRO A 126 -1.51 4.75 5.98
CA PRO A 126 -2.84 4.82 6.57
C PRO A 126 -3.63 6.08 6.18
N LYS A 127 -4.90 5.89 5.84
CA LYS A 127 -5.88 6.96 5.67
C LYS A 127 -6.38 7.34 7.06
N VAL A 128 -5.80 8.38 7.64
CA VAL A 128 -6.34 8.97 8.87
C VAL A 128 -7.67 9.66 8.54
N THR A 129 -8.78 8.99 8.82
CA THR A 129 -10.09 9.63 8.86
C THR A 129 -10.13 10.44 10.15
N GLY A 130 -10.16 11.77 10.03
CA GLY A 130 -10.28 12.66 11.19
C GLY A 130 -11.48 12.27 12.05
N ASN A 131 -11.28 12.27 13.37
CA ASN A 131 -12.38 12.25 14.33
C ASN A 131 -13.19 13.54 14.25
#